data_AF-A0AAU6L043-F1
#
_entry.id   AF-A0AAU6L043-F1
#
_cell.length_a   1.000
_cell.length_b   1.000
_cell.length_c   1.000
_cell.angle_alpha   90.00
_cell.angle_beta   90.00
_cell.angle_gamma   90.00
#
_symmetry.space_group_name_H-M   'P 1'
#
loop_
_entity.id
_entity.type
_entity.pdbx_description
1 polymer ?
#
loop_
_entity_poly.entity_id
_entity_poly.type
_entity_poly.pdbx_seq_one_letter_code
_entity_poly.pdbx_strand_id
1 'polypeptide(L)'
;MAFPGARQAAQTKRRHTDRNTGKTTTKTVYAVTSLSAEQATPGQLASFVRDYWRVEALHHVRVTTFAEDASQLRTGNGPRSTATWRNLAIGVLRLSGVANVAAGLRYNARDARRPLALLGLT
;
A
#
# COMPACT_ATOMS: atom_id res chain seq x y z
N MET A 1 6.65 -31.60 0.40
CA MET A 1 6.34 -30.43 -0.46
C MET A 1 7.60 -29.57 -0.52
N ALA A 2 8.31 -29.56 -1.65
CA ALA A 2 9.51 -28.74 -1.83
C ALA A 2 9.13 -27.48 -2.62
N PHE A 3 9.80 -26.35 -2.37
CA PHE A 3 9.71 -25.15 -3.19
C PHE A 3 10.76 -25.24 -4.31
N PRO A 4 10.44 -25.78 -5.51
CA PRO A 4 11.44 -26.15 -6.51
C PRO A 4 12.25 -24.94 -7.04
N GLY A 5 11.69 -23.74 -6.93
CA GLY A 5 12.36 -22.50 -7.31
C GLY A 5 13.11 -21.80 -6.18
N ALA A 6 13.10 -22.31 -4.94
CA ALA A 6 13.74 -21.62 -3.83
C ALA A 6 15.27 -21.68 -3.96
N ARG A 7 15.91 -20.50 -4.01
CA ARG A 7 17.37 -20.35 -4.11
C ARG A 7 17.99 -19.72 -2.86
N GLN A 8 17.22 -18.97 -2.09
CA GLN A 8 17.65 -18.41 -0.81
C GLN A 8 16.52 -18.38 0.21
N ALA A 9 16.91 -18.37 1.49
CA ALA A 9 16.03 -18.09 2.62
C ALA A 9 16.55 -16.89 3.41
N ALA A 10 15.64 -16.07 3.94
CA ALA A 10 15.97 -14.90 4.75
C ALA A 10 15.17 -14.93 6.06
N GLN A 11 15.83 -14.57 7.16
CA GLN A 11 15.17 -14.37 8.45
C GLN A 11 15.09 -12.88 8.74
N THR A 12 13.88 -12.36 8.89
CA THR A 12 13.65 -10.98 9.34
C THR A 12 13.15 -10.99 10.78
N LYS A 13 13.88 -10.34 11.69
CA LYS A 13 13.41 -10.09 13.05
C LYS A 13 12.92 -8.66 13.16
N ARG A 14 11.73 -8.48 13.73
CA ARG A 14 11.11 -7.17 13.93
C ARG A 14 10.75 -7.02 15.39
N ARG A 15 11.14 -5.89 15.97
CA ARG A 15 10.79 -5.51 17.33
C ARG A 15 9.80 -4.35 17.27
N HIS A 16 8.67 -4.51 17.93
CA HIS A 16 7.65 -3.48 18.07
C HIS A 16 7.45 -3.20 19.55
N THR A 17 7.55 -1.94 19.94
CA THR A 17 7.20 -1.46 21.27
C THR A 17 5.90 -0.67 21.18
N ASP A 18 4.87 -1.16 21.86
CA ASP A 18 3.61 -0.45 22.02
C ASP A 18 3.85 0.79 22.90
N ARG A 19 3.51 1.98 22.40
CA ARG A 19 3.79 3.24 23.09
C ARG A 19 2.89 3.50 24.31
N ASN A 20 1.70 2.90 24.35
CA ASN A 20 0.74 3.12 25.44
C ASN A 20 1.04 2.21 26.63
N THR A 21 1.52 0.99 26.36
CA THR A 21 1.77 -0.04 27.38
C THR A 21 3.25 -0.28 27.67
N GLY A 22 4.16 0.22 26.82
CA GLY A 22 5.60 -0.04 26.90
C GLY A 22 6.00 -1.47 26.54
N LYS A 23 5.04 -2.35 26.24
CA LYS A 23 5.30 -3.77 25.95
C LYS A 23 6.05 -3.92 24.64
N THR A 24 7.20 -4.59 24.70
CA THR A 24 8.01 -4.90 23.53
C THR A 24 7.77 -6.33 23.07
N THR A 25 7.40 -6.51 21.80
CA THR A 25 7.19 -7.81 21.16
C THR A 25 8.22 -7.99 20.05
N THR A 26 8.80 -9.19 19.94
CA THR A 26 9.68 -9.57 18.83
C THR A 26 8.97 -10.60 17.96
N LYS A 27 8.90 -10.35 16.65
CA LYS A 27 8.38 -11.29 15.65
C LYS A 27 9.51 -11.69 14.72
N THR A 28 9.62 -12.99 14.47
CA THR A 28 10.55 -13.56 13.49
C THR A 28 9.75 -14.06 12.29
N VAL A 29 10.13 -13.62 11.10
CA VAL A 29 9.51 -14.03 9.83
C VAL A 29 10.58 -14.66 8.95
N TYR A 30 10.26 -15.79 8.35
CA TYR A 30 11.11 -16.45 7.36
C TYR A 30 10.53 -16.20 5.96
N ALA A 31 11.38 -15.77 5.04
CA ALA A 31 11.06 -15.59 3.64
C ALA A 31 11.88 -16.56 2.80
N VAL A 32 11.28 -17.06 1.73
CA VAL A 32 11.96 -17.84 0.70
C VAL A 32 11.85 -17.10 -0.62
N THR A 33 12.89 -17.14 -1.44
CA THR A 33 12.93 -16.43 -2.72
C THR A 33 13.60 -17.28 -3.78
N SER A 34 13.21 -17.06 -5.03
CA SER A 34 13.86 -17.62 -6.21
C SER A 34 15.09 -16.83 -6.67
N LEU A 35 15.31 -15.65 -6.08
CA LEU A 35 16.54 -14.88 -6.28
C LEU A 35 17.73 -15.60 -5.65
N SER A 36 18.85 -15.65 -6.37
CA SER A 36 20.13 -16.15 -5.83
C SER A 36 20.91 -15.03 -5.12
N ALA A 37 21.99 -15.40 -4.41
CA ALA A 37 22.82 -14.44 -3.67
C ALA A 37 23.50 -13.40 -4.55
N GLU A 38 23.76 -13.76 -5.80
CA GLU A 38 24.30 -12.89 -6.83
C GLU A 38 23.24 -11.91 -7.36
N GLN A 39 21.97 -12.27 -7.31
CA GLN A 39 20.85 -11.45 -7.79
C GLN A 39 20.33 -10.48 -6.72
N ALA A 40 20.35 -10.89 -5.45
CA ALA A 40 19.88 -10.06 -4.35
C ALA A 40 20.70 -10.28 -3.08
N THR A 41 21.36 -9.21 -2.65
CA THR A 41 22.03 -9.14 -1.36
C THR A 41 21.01 -9.11 -0.20
N PRO A 42 21.43 -9.46 1.03
CA PRO A 42 20.56 -9.35 2.21
C PRO A 42 19.96 -7.95 2.41
N GLY A 43 20.71 -6.89 2.09
CA GLY A 43 20.23 -5.51 2.16
C GLY A 43 19.09 -5.22 1.16
N GLN A 44 19.21 -5.74 -0.06
CA GLN A 44 18.16 -5.63 -1.08
C GLN A 44 16.91 -6.44 -0.69
N LEU A 45 17.08 -7.67 -0.20
CA LEU A 45 15.97 -8.47 0.32
C LEU A 45 15.24 -7.74 1.47
N ALA A 46 15.98 -7.10 2.38
CA ALA A 46 15.41 -6.28 3.44
C ALA A 46 14.69 -5.03 2.90
N SER A 47 15.13 -4.45 1.77
CA SER A 47 14.38 -3.39 1.08
C SER A 47 13.07 -3.92 0.53
N PHE A 48 13.07 -5.03 -0.20
CA PHE A 48 11.84 -5.61 -0.77
C PHE A 48 10.81 -5.93 0.32
N VAL A 49 11.25 -6.49 1.44
CA VAL A 49 10.38 -6.78 2.59
C VAL A 49 9.79 -5.50 3.19
N ARG A 50 10.54 -4.39 3.19
CA ARG A 50 10.03 -3.08 3.64
C ARG A 50 9.09 -2.47 2.61
N ASP A 51 9.45 -2.51 1.33
CA ASP A 51 8.66 -1.93 0.23
C ASP A 51 7.33 -2.66 0.03
N TYR A 52 7.26 -3.95 0.37
CA TYR A 52 5.98 -4.67 0.44
C TYR A 52 4.94 -3.95 1.32
N TRP A 53 5.34 -3.31 2.42
CA TRP A 53 4.40 -2.56 3.28
C TRP A 53 3.78 -1.34 2.61
N ARG A 54 4.37 -0.84 1.52
CA ARG A 54 3.73 0.22 0.73
C ARG A 54 2.41 -0.24 0.13
N VAL A 55 2.28 -1.54 -0.19
CA VAL A 55 1.03 -2.13 -0.66
C VAL A 55 -0.02 -2.11 0.45
N GLU A 56 0.34 -2.48 1.67
CA GLU A 56 -0.57 -2.41 2.83
C GLU A 56 -0.94 -0.97 3.17
N ALA A 57 0.00 -0.02 3.05
CA ALA A 57 -0.28 1.40 3.24
C ALA A 57 -1.31 1.92 2.20
N LEU A 58 -1.24 1.46 0.95
CA LEU A 58 -2.25 1.75 -0.07
C LEU A 58 -3.62 1.17 0.32
N HIS A 59 -3.66 -0.09 0.78
CA HIS A 59 -4.89 -0.71 1.26
C HIS A 59 -5.49 0.06 2.43
N HIS A 60 -4.67 0.52 3.37
CA HIS A 60 -5.14 1.32 4.49
C HIS A 60 -5.81 2.62 4.03
N VAL A 61 -5.22 3.36 3.07
CA VAL A 61 -5.84 4.56 2.49
C VAL A 61 -7.20 4.23 1.88
N ARG A 62 -7.30 3.14 1.13
CA ARG A 62 -8.55 2.71 0.51
C ARG A 62 -9.63 2.37 1.54
N VAL A 63 -9.30 1.52 2.51
CA VAL A 63 -10.24 1.08 3.54
C VAL A 63 -10.68 2.24 4.43
N THR A 64 -9.74 3.07 4.88
CA THR A 64 -10.04 4.13 5.87
C THR A 64 -10.43 5.45 5.24
N THR A 65 -9.63 5.99 4.33
CA THR A 65 -9.85 7.33 3.75
C THR A 65 -11.01 7.33 2.76
N PHE A 66 -11.16 6.25 1.98
CA PHE A 66 -12.28 6.09 1.05
C PHE A 66 -13.45 5.26 1.59
N ALA A 67 -13.37 4.82 2.86
CA ALA A 67 -14.38 4.01 3.53
C ALA A 67 -14.82 2.81 2.68
N GLU A 68 -13.86 2.13 2.05
CA GLU A 68 -14.16 1.09 1.05
C GLU A 68 -15.04 -0.03 1.62
N ASP A 69 -14.73 -0.50 2.83
CA ASP A 69 -15.48 -1.56 3.51
C ASP A 69 -16.90 -1.13 3.92
N ALA A 70 -17.11 0.18 4.14
CA ALA A 70 -18.42 0.73 4.48
C ALA A 70 -19.32 0.97 3.25
N SER A 71 -18.75 0.90 2.03
CA SER A 71 -19.49 1.07 0.79
C SER A 71 -20.64 0.07 0.70
N GLN A 72 -21.83 0.50 0.25
CA GLN A 72 -23.02 -0.35 0.07
C GLN A 72 -23.27 -0.73 -1.39
N LEU A 73 -22.39 -0.34 -2.32
CA LEU A 73 -22.51 -0.73 -3.72
C LEU A 73 -22.28 -2.25 -3.85
N ARG A 74 -23.28 -2.98 -4.36
CA ARG A 74 -23.26 -4.45 -4.48
C ARG A 74 -23.67 -4.99 -5.85
N THR A 75 -24.22 -4.14 -6.72
CA THR A 75 -24.84 -4.58 -7.98
C THR A 75 -23.93 -4.34 -9.18
N GLY A 76 -23.99 -5.29 -10.14
CA GLY A 76 -23.27 -5.22 -11.41
C GLY A 76 -21.79 -4.86 -11.25
N ASN A 77 -21.33 -3.91 -12.07
CA ASN A 77 -19.94 -3.43 -12.04
C ASN A 77 -19.66 -2.39 -10.96
N GLY A 78 -20.64 -2.02 -10.13
CA GLY A 78 -20.52 -0.95 -9.12
C GLY A 78 -19.30 -1.08 -8.20
N PRO A 79 -19.06 -2.25 -7.56
CA PRO A 79 -17.88 -2.45 -6.72
C PRO A 79 -16.56 -2.22 -7.47
N ARG A 80 -16.42 -2.80 -8.67
CA ARG A 80 -15.20 -2.71 -9.49
C ARG A 80 -14.95 -1.30 -10.01
N SER A 81 -15.98 -0.64 -10.53
CA SER A 81 -15.88 0.73 -11.02
C SER A 81 -15.45 1.68 -9.91
N THR A 82 -16.04 1.54 -8.71
CA THR A 82 -15.70 2.39 -7.56
C THR A 82 -14.27 2.15 -7.09
N ALA A 83 -13.82 0.90 -7.00
CA ALA A 83 -12.42 0.60 -6.68
C ALA A 83 -11.45 1.22 -7.70
N THR A 84 -11.82 1.18 -8.99
CA THR A 84 -11.02 1.78 -10.07
C THR A 84 -10.92 3.30 -9.93
N TRP A 85 -12.04 3.99 -9.69
CA TRP A 85 -12.05 5.44 -9.47
C TRP A 85 -11.26 5.86 -8.24
N ARG A 86 -11.36 5.11 -7.14
CA ARG A 86 -10.56 5.37 -5.93
C ARG A 86 -9.07 5.21 -6.20
N ASN A 87 -8.67 4.15 -6.90
CA ASN A 87 -7.28 3.92 -7.28
C ASN A 87 -6.76 5.04 -8.19
N LEU A 88 -7.57 5.49 -9.16
CA LEU A 88 -7.22 6.63 -10.01
C LEU A 88 -7.01 7.90 -9.17
N ALA A 89 -7.94 8.23 -8.28
CA ALA A 89 -7.84 9.40 -7.42
C ALA A 89 -6.59 9.37 -6.54
N ILE A 90 -6.27 8.20 -5.94
CA ILE A 90 -5.04 8.02 -5.16
C ILE A 90 -3.81 8.23 -6.07
N GLY A 91 -3.79 7.60 -7.25
CA GLY A 91 -2.68 7.70 -8.19
C GLY A 91 -2.40 9.13 -8.61
N VAL A 92 -3.43 9.86 -9.04
CA VAL A 92 -3.34 11.27 -9.47
C VAL A 92 -2.84 12.18 -8.34
N LEU A 93 -3.37 12.02 -7.13
CA LEU A 93 -2.87 12.77 -5.97
C LEU A 93 -1.40 12.47 -5.67
N ARG A 94 -0.99 11.21 -5.74
CA ARG A 94 0.42 10.81 -5.51
C ARG A 94 1.35 11.36 -6.59
N LEU A 95 0.96 11.27 -7.86
CA LEU A 95 1.73 11.76 -9.00
C LEU A 95 1.86 13.29 -8.99
N SER A 96 0.88 14.01 -8.44
CA SER A 96 0.96 15.46 -8.21
C SER A 96 1.73 15.85 -6.94
N GLY A 97 2.41 14.90 -6.28
CA GLY A 97 3.24 15.16 -5.10
C GLY A 97 2.47 15.24 -3.78
N VAL A 98 1.18 14.94 -3.75
CA VAL A 98 0.38 14.97 -2.53
C VAL A 98 0.72 13.78 -1.63
N ALA A 99 1.40 14.05 -0.51
CA ALA A 99 1.76 13.04 0.47
C ALA A 99 0.57 12.59 1.34
N ASN A 100 -0.35 13.50 1.68
CA ASN A 100 -1.52 13.23 2.50
C ASN A 100 -2.79 13.16 1.64
N VAL A 101 -3.19 11.95 1.28
CA VAL A 101 -4.36 11.69 0.41
C VAL A 101 -5.64 12.28 0.99
N ALA A 102 -5.88 12.15 2.30
CA ALA A 102 -7.08 12.69 2.93
C ALA A 102 -7.17 14.22 2.83
N ALA A 103 -6.04 14.92 2.98
CA ALA A 103 -5.96 16.36 2.77
C ALA A 103 -6.19 16.73 1.30
N GLY A 104 -5.58 15.98 0.36
CA GLY A 104 -5.80 16.16 -1.08
C GLY A 104 -7.27 16.00 -1.48
N LEU A 105 -7.96 14.99 -0.95
CA LEU A 105 -9.40 14.81 -1.18
C LEU A 105 -10.21 16.00 -0.67
N ARG A 106 -9.97 16.46 0.57
CA ARG A 106 -10.68 17.62 1.13
C ARG A 106 -10.46 18.90 0.32
N TYR A 107 -9.24 19.10 -0.19
CA TYR A 107 -8.92 20.24 -1.04
C TYR A 107 -9.69 20.22 -2.37
N ASN A 108 -9.88 19.04 -2.97
CA ASN A 108 -10.57 18.88 -4.25
C ASN A 108 -12.10 18.77 -4.13
N ALA A 109 -12.63 18.37 -2.96
CA ALA A 109 -14.04 17.98 -2.80
C ALA A 109 -15.08 19.07 -3.12
N ARG A 110 -14.70 20.36 -3.09
CA ARG A 110 -15.63 21.50 -3.28
C ARG A 110 -15.41 22.29 -4.58
N ASP A 111 -14.53 21.82 -5.46
CA ASP A 111 -14.30 22.46 -6.77
C ASP A 111 -13.94 21.40 -7.80
N ALA A 112 -14.90 21.07 -8.67
CA ALA A 112 -14.76 20.02 -9.69
C ALA A 112 -13.68 20.34 -10.74
N ARG A 113 -13.25 21.60 -10.87
CA ARG A 113 -12.19 21.99 -11.82
C ARG A 113 -10.81 21.54 -11.36
N ARG A 114 -10.59 21.45 -10.04
CA ARG A 114 -9.30 21.04 -9.46
C ARG A 114 -8.91 19.61 -9.81
N PRO A 115 -9.77 18.58 -9.63
CA PRO A 115 -9.43 17.23 -10.04
C PRO A 115 -9.31 17.10 -11.58
N LEU A 116 -10.06 17.89 -12.37
CA LEU A 116 -9.90 17.90 -13.83
C LEU A 116 -8.55 18.48 -14.26
N ALA A 117 -8.09 19.55 -13.61
CA ALA A 117 -6.75 20.11 -13.83
C ALA A 117 -5.64 19.10 -13.48
N LEU A 118 -5.80 18.34 -12.39
CA LEU A 118 -4.87 17.26 -12.05
C LEU A 118 -4.82 16.13 -13.09
N LEU A 119 -5.88 15.98 -13.89
CA LEU A 119 -5.97 15.03 -15.00
C LEU A 119 -5.54 15.63 -16.34
N GLY A 120 -5.24 16.93 -16.41
CA GLY A 120 -4.91 17.62 -17.67
C GLY A 120 -6.11 17.82 -18.60
N LEU A 121 -7.34 17.89 -18.07
CA LEU A 121 -8.59 17.97 -18.84
C LEU A 121 -9.22 19.37 -18.86
N THR A 122 -8.40 20.42 -18.79
CA THR A 122 -8.83 21.84 -18.74
C THR A 122 -8.88 22.48 -20.10
#